data_AF-A0A3D0UWE1-F1
#
_entry.id   AF-A0A3D0UWE1-F1
#
_cell.length_a   1.000
_cell.length_b   1.000
_cell.length_c   1.000
_cell.angle_alpha   90.00
_cell.angle_beta   90.00
_cell.angle_gamma   90.00
#
_symmetry.space_group_name_H-M   'P 1'
#
loop_
_entity.id
_entity.type
_entity.pdbx_description
1 polymer ?
#
loop_
_entity_poly.entity_id
_entity_poly.type
_entity_poly.pdbx_seq_one_letter_code
_entity_poly.pdbx_strand_id
1 'polypeptide(L)'
;ATKDKKYLERAERIGDNYIYEILPNNGGKPCEKWNFTEKKCDLERTRLRDHGNEIIPGLVELYNIEKINNSPRAKIYKKTIEKMLDELLKYRNNDGLFYITTTDTKELTDNRSYVYYGYYLFYLLEGKTKYYEEINKTLQNLPKYTNYKR
;
A
#
# COMPACT_ATOMS: atom_id res chain seq x y z
N ALA A 1 -6.92 -16.43 -16.36
CA ALA A 1 -6.10 -16.92 -15.24
C ALA A 1 -6.22 -18.45 -15.11
N THR A 2 -5.23 -19.12 -14.52
CA THR A 2 -5.03 -20.59 -14.54
C THR A 2 -6.05 -21.41 -13.73
N LYS A 3 -6.86 -20.78 -12.87
CA LYS A 3 -7.82 -21.42 -11.93
C LYS A 3 -7.20 -22.41 -10.92
N ASP A 4 -5.89 -22.48 -10.85
CA ASP A 4 -5.19 -23.33 -9.89
C ASP A 4 -5.18 -22.66 -8.50
N LYS A 5 -5.86 -23.31 -7.55
CA LYS A 5 -6.08 -22.80 -6.19
C LYS A 5 -4.78 -22.52 -5.44
N LYS A 6 -3.69 -23.23 -5.77
CA LYS A 6 -2.41 -23.06 -5.07
C LYS A 6 -1.85 -21.65 -5.17
N TYR A 7 -2.17 -20.91 -6.24
CA TYR A 7 -1.70 -19.53 -6.39
C TYR A 7 -2.45 -18.58 -5.45
N LEU A 8 -3.77 -18.76 -5.31
CA LEU A 8 -4.56 -18.01 -4.35
C LEU A 8 -4.12 -18.34 -2.93
N GLU A 9 -3.98 -19.61 -2.58
CA GLU A 9 -3.53 -20.03 -1.24
C GLU A 9 -2.15 -19.44 -0.87
N ARG A 10 -1.22 -19.34 -1.82
CA ARG A 10 0.08 -18.70 -1.61
C ARG A 10 -0.06 -17.19 -1.42
N ALA A 11 -0.89 -16.53 -2.23
CA ALA A 11 -1.17 -15.11 -2.07
C ALA A 11 -1.83 -14.82 -0.71
N GLU A 12 -2.82 -15.62 -0.31
CA GLU A 12 -3.47 -15.56 1.00
C GLU A 12 -2.46 -15.72 2.13
N ARG A 13 -1.51 -16.67 2.06
CA ARG A 13 -0.48 -16.83 3.10
C ARG A 13 0.42 -15.61 3.25
N ILE A 14 0.80 -14.99 2.13
CA ILE A 14 1.58 -13.75 2.15
C ILE A 14 0.72 -12.62 2.74
N GLY A 15 -0.52 -12.48 2.27
CA GLY A 15 -1.48 -11.48 2.75
C GLY A 15 -1.75 -11.62 4.25
N ASP A 16 -2.00 -12.84 4.72
CA ASP A 16 -2.25 -13.15 6.13
C ASP A 16 -1.06 -12.71 7.00
N ASN A 17 0.19 -12.95 6.57
CA ASN A 17 1.35 -12.48 7.32
C ASN A 17 1.40 -10.93 7.44
N TYR A 18 1.09 -10.20 6.37
CA TYR A 18 1.03 -8.74 6.42
C TYR A 18 -0.14 -8.25 7.28
N ILE A 19 -1.34 -8.78 7.05
CA ILE A 19 -2.58 -8.32 7.65
C ILE A 19 -2.63 -8.61 9.16
N TYR A 20 -2.14 -9.78 9.58
CA TYR A 20 -2.23 -10.22 10.97
C TYR A 20 -0.96 -9.94 11.79
N GLU A 21 0.22 -9.89 11.17
CA GLU A 21 1.48 -9.69 11.90
C GLU A 21 2.18 -8.38 11.56
N ILE A 22 2.58 -8.15 10.32
CA ILE A 22 3.48 -7.02 10.00
C ILE A 22 2.79 -5.67 10.22
N LEU A 23 1.63 -5.45 9.60
CA LEU A 23 0.96 -4.15 9.66
C LEU A 23 0.53 -3.78 11.09
N PRO A 24 -0.08 -4.68 11.90
CA PRO A 24 -0.40 -4.37 13.28
C PRO A 24 0.81 -4.03 14.15
N ASN A 25 1.93 -4.72 13.97
CA ASN A 25 3.14 -4.53 14.77
C ASN A 25 4.05 -3.38 14.30
N ASN A 26 3.78 -2.80 13.11
CA ASN A 26 4.56 -1.69 12.56
C ASN A 26 3.70 -0.42 12.33
N GLY A 27 2.74 -0.18 13.23
CA GLY A 27 1.91 1.03 13.21
C GLY A 27 1.12 1.18 11.91
N GLY A 28 0.63 0.08 11.34
CA GLY A 28 -0.17 0.04 10.11
C GLY A 28 0.61 0.05 8.81
N LYS A 29 1.96 0.02 8.83
CA LYS A 29 2.78 0.19 7.62
C LYS A 29 3.55 -1.09 7.27
N PRO A 30 3.77 -1.41 5.99
CA PRO A 30 4.75 -2.43 5.61
C PRO A 30 6.14 -2.03 6.10
N CYS A 31 7.05 -2.97 6.27
CA CYS A 31 8.45 -2.65 6.47
C CYS A 31 9.35 -3.33 5.46
N GLU A 32 10.51 -2.71 5.25
CA GLU A 32 11.49 -3.20 4.29
C GLU A 32 12.07 -4.56 4.69
N LYS A 33 12.23 -4.80 5.99
CA LYS A 33 12.76 -6.05 6.52
C LYS A 33 12.03 -6.45 7.80
N TRP A 34 11.39 -7.61 7.75
CA TRP A 34 10.70 -8.22 8.88
C TRP A 34 11.53 -9.31 9.53
N ASN A 35 11.61 -9.29 10.85
CA ASN A 35 12.22 -10.34 11.65
C ASN A 35 11.12 -11.31 12.14
N PHE A 36 11.10 -12.52 11.56
CA PHE A 36 10.10 -13.53 11.89
C PHE A 36 10.25 -14.11 13.31
N THR A 37 11.46 -14.05 13.89
CA THR A 37 11.71 -14.53 15.25
C THR A 37 11.24 -13.53 16.28
N GLU A 38 11.64 -12.27 16.13
CA GLU A 38 11.32 -11.19 17.07
C GLU A 38 9.96 -10.56 16.80
N LYS A 39 9.33 -10.88 15.66
CA LYS A 39 8.06 -10.30 15.21
C LYS A 39 8.08 -8.77 15.21
N LYS A 40 9.16 -8.20 14.68
CA LYS A 40 9.34 -6.75 14.54
C LYS A 40 10.03 -6.41 13.24
N CYS A 41 9.95 -5.15 12.83
CA CYS A 41 10.72 -4.66 11.70
C CYS A 41 12.15 -4.39 12.14
N ASP A 42 13.13 -4.96 11.43
CA ASP A 42 14.56 -4.67 11.67
C ASP A 42 14.88 -3.21 11.31
N LEU A 43 14.12 -2.65 10.36
CA LEU A 43 14.18 -1.26 9.96
C LEU A 43 12.76 -0.69 10.02
N GLU A 44 12.55 0.33 10.85
CA GLU A 44 11.27 1.04 10.98
C GLU A 44 11.01 1.99 9.80
N ARG A 45 11.27 1.54 8.57
CA ARG A 45 11.01 2.28 7.34
C ARG A 45 10.24 1.44 6.34
N THR A 46 9.26 2.07 5.69
CA THR A 46 8.66 1.56 4.45
C THR A 46 9.38 2.20 3.28
N ARG A 47 9.87 1.39 2.34
CA ARG A 47 10.44 1.88 1.08
C ARG A 47 9.31 2.14 0.09
N LEU A 48 9.09 3.40 -0.28
CA LEU A 48 8.05 3.83 -1.22
C LEU A 48 8.58 4.04 -2.65
N ARG A 49 9.86 3.73 -2.85
CA ARG A 49 10.58 3.80 -4.12
C ARG A 49 10.85 2.40 -4.69
N ASP A 50 10.97 2.32 -6.01
CA ASP A 50 11.26 1.10 -6.76
C ASP A 50 10.19 0.03 -6.43
N HIS A 51 10.59 -1.24 -6.36
CA HIS A 51 9.71 -2.37 -6.04
C HIS A 51 9.30 -2.45 -4.56
N GLY A 52 9.86 -1.60 -3.69
CA GLY A 52 9.59 -1.65 -2.24
C GLY A 52 8.13 -1.37 -1.87
N ASN A 53 7.39 -0.74 -2.79
CA ASN A 53 6.01 -0.33 -2.58
C ASN A 53 4.97 -1.29 -3.16
N GLU A 54 5.37 -2.30 -3.95
CA GLU A 54 4.45 -3.16 -4.71
C GLU A 54 3.56 -4.03 -3.82
N ILE A 55 3.99 -4.28 -2.59
CA ILE A 55 3.15 -4.96 -1.59
C ILE A 55 1.87 -4.17 -1.29
N ILE A 56 1.90 -2.84 -1.38
CA ILE A 56 0.75 -1.97 -1.08
C ILE A 56 -0.40 -2.27 -2.06
N PRO A 57 -0.26 -2.08 -3.39
CA PRO A 57 -1.31 -2.44 -4.33
C PRO A 57 -1.60 -3.94 -4.34
N GLY A 58 -0.59 -4.81 -4.18
CA GLY A 58 -0.79 -6.26 -4.14
C GLY A 58 -1.73 -6.72 -3.01
N LEU A 59 -1.65 -6.09 -1.83
CA LEU A 59 -2.60 -6.36 -0.73
C LEU A 59 -4.02 -5.89 -1.06
N VAL A 60 -4.17 -4.75 -1.75
CA VAL A 60 -5.49 -4.26 -2.20
C VAL A 60 -6.09 -5.18 -3.28
N GLU A 61 -5.27 -5.68 -4.20
CA GLU A 61 -5.68 -6.64 -5.22
C GLU A 61 -6.12 -7.97 -4.61
N LEU A 62 -5.35 -8.49 -3.65
CA LEU A 62 -5.76 -9.70 -2.92
C LEU A 62 -7.07 -9.46 -2.17
N TYR A 63 -7.23 -8.29 -1.53
CA TYR A 63 -8.51 -7.92 -0.92
C TYR A 63 -9.67 -7.91 -1.92
N ASN A 64 -9.48 -7.39 -3.14
CA ASN A 64 -10.49 -7.46 -4.18
C ASN A 64 -10.91 -8.92 -4.47
N ILE A 65 -9.94 -9.83 -4.59
CA ILE A 65 -10.21 -11.26 -4.81
C ILE A 65 -11.01 -11.85 -3.64
N GLU A 66 -10.57 -11.60 -2.40
CA GLU A 66 -11.29 -12.08 -1.21
C GLU A 66 -12.73 -11.52 -1.14
N LYS A 67 -12.92 -10.26 -1.55
CA LYS A 67 -14.23 -9.61 -1.59
C LYS A 67 -15.14 -10.23 -2.65
N ILE A 68 -14.63 -10.45 -3.87
CA ILE A 68 -15.37 -11.13 -4.96
C ILE A 68 -15.79 -12.54 -4.52
N ASN A 69 -14.93 -13.25 -3.81
CA ASN A 69 -15.19 -14.59 -3.30
C ASN A 69 -16.09 -14.61 -2.03
N ASN A 70 -16.48 -13.45 -1.50
CA ASN A 70 -17.21 -13.31 -0.24
C ASN A 70 -16.53 -14.08 0.93
N SER A 71 -15.20 -14.05 0.96
CA SER A 71 -14.40 -14.74 1.95
C SER A 71 -14.46 -14.03 3.32
N PRO A 72 -14.42 -14.76 4.45
CA PRO A 72 -14.31 -14.16 5.78
C PRO A 72 -13.09 -13.22 5.92
N ARG A 73 -12.01 -13.46 5.17
CA ARG A 73 -10.81 -12.60 5.16
C ARG A 73 -11.12 -11.19 4.73
N ALA A 74 -12.03 -10.99 3.77
CA ALA A 74 -12.34 -9.69 3.21
C ALA A 74 -12.68 -8.65 4.29
N LYS A 75 -13.43 -9.04 5.32
CA LYS A 75 -13.81 -8.14 6.43
C LYS A 75 -12.60 -7.65 7.22
N ILE A 76 -11.66 -8.54 7.51
CA ILE A 76 -10.44 -8.22 8.27
C ILE A 76 -9.48 -7.42 7.39
N TYR A 77 -9.27 -7.89 6.16
CA TYR A 77 -8.39 -7.27 5.18
C TYR A 77 -8.79 -5.82 4.92
N LYS A 78 -10.09 -5.57 4.70
CA LYS A 78 -10.63 -4.22 4.51
C LYS A 78 -10.15 -3.25 5.58
N LYS A 79 -10.34 -3.59 6.86
CA LYS A 79 -10.01 -2.69 7.97
C LYS A 79 -8.51 -2.44 8.08
N THR A 80 -7.69 -3.48 7.94
CA THR A 80 -6.24 -3.36 8.07
C THR A 80 -5.63 -2.62 6.88
N ILE A 81 -6.13 -2.87 5.66
CA ILE A 81 -5.70 -2.17 4.44
C ILE A 81 -6.12 -0.71 4.47
N GLU A 82 -7.35 -0.40 4.91
CA GLU A 82 -7.79 1.00 5.05
C GLU A 82 -6.87 1.76 5.99
N LYS A 83 -6.51 1.17 7.13
CA LYS A 83 -5.54 1.76 8.06
C LYS A 83 -4.17 1.94 7.41
N MET A 84 -3.67 0.97 6.65
CA MET A 84 -2.39 1.08 5.96
C MET A 84 -2.38 2.25 4.97
N LEU A 85 -3.42 2.37 4.14
CA LEU A 85 -3.56 3.46 3.18
C LEU A 85 -3.63 4.82 3.91
N ASP A 86 -4.41 4.93 4.99
CA ASP A 86 -4.50 6.15 5.78
C ASP A 86 -3.17 6.56 6.44
N GLU A 87 -2.42 5.58 6.95
CA GLU A 87 -1.10 5.83 7.54
C GLU A 87 -0.07 6.28 6.51
N LEU A 88 -0.07 5.66 5.33
CA LEU A 88 0.90 5.96 4.28
C LEU A 88 0.70 7.36 3.69
N LEU A 89 -0.54 7.87 3.61
CA LEU A 89 -0.80 9.23 3.14
C LEU A 89 0.04 10.27 3.90
N LYS A 90 0.37 10.05 5.18
CA LYS A 90 1.18 11.00 5.98
C LYS A 90 2.57 11.27 5.40
N TYR A 91 3.08 10.40 4.54
CA TYR A 91 4.43 10.49 3.95
C TYR A 91 4.41 11.04 2.52
N ARG A 92 3.50 11.98 2.25
CA ARG A 92 3.43 12.76 1.01
C ARG A 92 3.67 14.24 1.28
N ASN A 93 4.16 14.96 0.29
CA ASN A 93 4.26 16.41 0.33
C ASN A 93 2.89 17.06 0.09
N ASN A 94 2.83 18.39 0.17
CA ASN A 94 1.59 19.15 0.01
C ASN A 94 0.94 19.00 -1.37
N ASP A 95 1.72 18.65 -2.40
CA ASP A 95 1.23 18.41 -3.76
C ASP A 95 0.74 16.97 -3.98
N GLY A 96 0.89 16.08 -2.98
CA GLY A 96 0.46 14.68 -3.05
C GLY A 96 1.55 13.71 -3.50
N LEU A 97 2.81 14.13 -3.58
CA LEU A 97 3.92 13.25 -3.95
C LEU A 97 4.51 12.55 -2.73
N PHE A 98 4.60 11.23 -2.77
CA PHE A 98 5.23 10.45 -1.71
C PHE A 98 6.73 10.71 -1.63
N TYR A 99 7.26 10.70 -0.41
CA TYR A 99 8.70 10.61 -0.18
C TYR A 99 9.22 9.20 -0.50
N ILE A 100 10.52 9.06 -0.72
CA ILE A 100 11.14 7.75 -1.03
C ILE A 100 11.00 6.73 0.09
N THR A 101 10.92 7.17 1.34
CA THR A 101 10.67 6.30 2.50
C THR A 101 9.80 6.99 3.54
N THR A 102 9.38 6.26 4.57
CA THR A 102 8.63 6.82 5.71
C THR A 102 9.52 7.53 6.74
N THR A 103 10.85 7.52 6.56
CA THR A 103 11.80 8.16 7.48
C THR A 103 12.59 9.29 6.81
N ASP A 104 12.80 9.21 5.50
CA ASP A 104 13.41 10.27 4.70
C ASP A 104 12.33 11.09 3.99
N THR A 105 12.19 12.35 4.42
CA THR A 105 11.22 13.32 3.88
C THR A 105 11.88 14.40 3.01
N LYS A 106 13.12 14.19 2.56
CA LYS A 106 13.86 15.15 1.72
C LYS A 106 13.69 14.89 0.23
N GLU A 107 13.56 13.62 -0.15
CA GLU A 107 13.49 13.20 -1.56
C GLU A 107 12.13 12.60 -1.93
N LEU A 108 11.66 12.91 -3.14
CA LEU A 108 10.39 12.43 -3.66
C LEU A 108 10.60 11.19 -4.55
N THR A 109 9.66 10.25 -4.49
CA THR A 109 9.65 9.09 -5.39
C THR A 109 8.97 9.41 -6.71
N ASP A 110 9.37 8.75 -7.80
CA ASP A 110 8.70 8.76 -9.11
C ASP A 110 7.72 7.58 -9.29
N ASN A 111 7.78 6.55 -8.43
CA ASN A 111 6.93 5.35 -8.46
C ASN A 111 5.51 5.59 -7.92
N ARG A 112 4.98 6.76 -8.21
CA ARG A 112 3.72 7.32 -7.70
C ARG A 112 2.52 6.51 -8.19
N SER A 113 2.58 6.01 -9.41
CA SER A 113 1.47 5.31 -10.08
C SER A 113 1.09 4.00 -9.42
N TYR A 114 2.05 3.19 -8.98
CA TYR A 114 1.78 1.89 -8.34
C TYR A 114 1.07 2.04 -7.00
N VAL A 115 1.55 2.98 -6.18
CA VAL A 115 0.93 3.26 -4.88
C VAL A 115 -0.47 3.83 -5.08
N TYR A 116 -0.63 4.84 -5.94
CA TYR A 116 -1.94 5.44 -6.22
C TYR A 116 -2.92 4.50 -6.92
N TYR A 117 -2.44 3.49 -7.66
CA TYR A 117 -3.30 2.42 -8.16
C TYR A 117 -3.95 1.64 -7.01
N GLY A 118 -3.21 1.32 -5.94
CA GLY A 118 -3.80 0.70 -4.74
C GLY A 118 -4.88 1.56 -4.09
N TYR A 119 -4.66 2.87 -3.98
CA TYR A 119 -5.67 3.82 -3.49
C TYR A 119 -6.90 3.87 -4.40
N TYR A 120 -6.71 3.91 -5.72
CA TYR A 120 -7.79 3.98 -6.69
C TYR A 120 -8.64 2.71 -6.66
N LEU A 121 -8.00 1.54 -6.62
CA LEU A 121 -8.71 0.27 -6.50
C LEU A 121 -9.51 0.22 -5.20
N PHE A 122 -8.94 0.64 -4.07
CA PHE A 122 -9.69 0.68 -2.81
C PHE A 122 -10.88 1.65 -2.85
N TYR A 123 -10.73 2.80 -3.52
CA TYR A 123 -11.84 3.72 -3.80
C TYR A 123 -12.95 3.02 -4.59
N LEU A 124 -12.63 2.31 -5.68
CA LEU A 124 -13.63 1.59 -6.47
C LEU A 124 -14.36 0.50 -5.66
N LEU A 125 -13.65 -0.15 -4.73
CA LEU A 125 -14.23 -1.22 -3.91
C LEU A 125 -15.12 -0.67 -2.79
N GLU A 126 -14.72 0.42 -2.13
CA GLU A 126 -15.35 0.88 -0.87
C GLU A 126 -16.03 2.24 -0.96
N GLY A 127 -15.93 2.95 -2.08
CA GLY A 127 -16.52 4.28 -2.28
C GLY A 127 -15.85 5.37 -1.44
N LYS A 128 -14.61 5.18 -1.00
CA LYS A 128 -13.88 6.13 -0.13
C LYS A 128 -13.34 7.31 -0.95
N THR A 129 -14.16 8.34 -1.15
CA THR A 129 -13.85 9.49 -2.03
C THR A 129 -12.56 10.22 -1.66
N LYS A 130 -12.18 10.24 -0.37
CA LYS A 130 -10.89 10.81 0.08
C LYS A 130 -9.70 10.30 -0.74
N TYR A 131 -9.67 9.03 -1.12
CA TYR A 131 -8.57 8.46 -1.89
C TYR A 131 -8.59 8.93 -3.34
N TYR A 132 -9.78 9.05 -3.93
CA TYR A 132 -9.94 9.64 -5.25
C TYR A 132 -9.52 11.12 -5.27
N GLU A 133 -9.91 11.88 -4.26
CA GLU A 133 -9.55 13.29 -4.10
C GLU A 133 -8.03 13.49 -3.99
N GLU A 134 -7.33 12.64 -3.23
CA GLU A 134 -5.87 12.66 -3.13
C GLU A 134 -5.18 12.33 -4.47
N ILE A 135 -5.69 11.35 -5.20
CA ILE A 135 -5.19 11.02 -6.55
C ILE A 135 -5.38 12.21 -7.47
N ASN A 136 -6.59 12.77 -7.53
CA ASN A 136 -6.91 13.88 -8.41
C ASN A 136 -6.04 15.12 -8.10
N LYS A 137 -5.89 15.47 -6.82
CA LYS A 137 -4.98 16.53 -6.38
C LYS A 137 -3.55 16.29 -6.85
N THR A 138 -3.05 15.06 -6.70
CA THR A 138 -1.71 14.71 -7.13
C THR A 138 -1.52 14.88 -8.64
N LEU A 139 -2.47 14.36 -9.44
CA LEU A 139 -2.43 14.45 -10.90
C LEU A 139 -2.45 15.91 -11.38
N GLN A 140 -3.26 16.77 -10.75
CA GLN A 140 -3.30 18.20 -11.05
C GLN A 140 -1.97 18.93 -10.77
N ASN A 141 -1.19 18.44 -9.79
CA ASN A 141 0.09 19.04 -9.43
C ASN A 141 1.28 18.46 -10.22
N LEU A 142 1.12 17.33 -10.92
CA LEU A 142 2.22 16.70 -11.69
C LEU A 142 2.95 17.63 -12.66
N PRO A 143 2.28 18.57 -13.38
CA PRO A 143 2.98 19.49 -14.28
C PRO A 143 4.07 20.33 -13.61
N LYS A 144 3.99 20.58 -12.29
CA LYS A 144 5.03 21.30 -11.52
C LYS A 144 6.37 20.54 -11.48
N TYR A 145 6.36 19.24 -11.76
CA TYR A 145 7.48 18.32 -11.58
C TYR A 145 8.03 17.78 -12.91
N THR A 146 7.66 18.34 -14.06
CA THR A 146 8.13 17.91 -15.39
C THR A 146 9.64 17.94 -15.57
N ASN A 147 10.32 18.85 -14.85
CA ASN A 147 11.78 19.00 -14.86
C ASN A 147 12.45 18.48 -13.58
N TYR A 148 11.73 17.72 -12.74
CA TYR A 148 12.28 17.18 -11.51
C TYR A 148 13.37 16.15 -11.83
N LYS A 149 14.62 16.49 -11.54
CA LYS A 149 15.77 15.58 -11.66
C LYS A 149 16.02 14.93 -10.31
N ARG A 150 16.13 13.61 -10.34
CA ARG A 150 16.56 12.78 -9.20
C ARG A 150 18.03 12.99 -8.89
#